data_AF-A0A5R9QML9-F1
#
_entry.id   AF-A0A5R9QML9-F1
#
_cell.length_a   1.000
_cell.length_b   1.000
_cell.length_c   1.000
_cell.angle_alpha   90.00
_cell.angle_beta   90.00
_cell.angle_gamma   90.00
#
_symmetry.space_group_name_H-M   'P 1'
#
loop_
_entity.id
_entity.type
_entity.pdbx_description
1 polymer ?
#
loop_
_entity_poly.entity_id
_entity_poly.type
_entity_poly.pdbx_seq_one_letter_code
_entity_poly.pdbx_strand_id
1 'polypeptide(L)'
;MNPYNRFRLYHWSLAAFFVGAYLSGDSAETLHVWLGYGLIVLLCIRLLAALRTTSGFPRLLVSRRTTTAAKTRFGKGLTALLLATLAMCSALGWLMIDNVDFINASSAADLSDAWKLSALNTEGLPGDPAETHEFLANLALGLVAAHLGFLLLFARKPAWTMLTTRRRKNAHDDLLALRVRAVHDETVDSRSLELVPAAADQSLPSYRAGQYLHLRVPCGDQLLWRCYSLSSTPGLDDCLRITVKRVPGGRVSNWLQDEQVVGMTLLAKPPMGAFVCPSTARDVLLLAAGSGITPVYSILRDRLENGRGRIRLIYLNRSPDSTIFAEPLLTLEHRHAQRFTLQNHYTRENGRAGSDELLRLLRQWAGEEVFICGGADFMDQASECLQELGAPLQRIHRERFTAPNQFLRPVGEATHRIQVELNGQSVQMDGYEGEALLDSMERADLHPPTGCRSGLCGACRCRVESGEVRLRSNEVLSDAEIEQGWTLACQAEVRGKSVRVRF
;
A
#
# COMPACT_ATOMS: atom_id res chain seq x y z
N MET A 1 -2.47 22.46 9.42
CA MET A 1 -1.44 22.47 8.35
C MET A 1 -0.68 21.14 8.42
N ASN A 2 -0.59 20.35 7.34
CA ASN A 2 0.04 19.01 7.36
C ASN A 2 1.50 19.12 7.88
N PRO A 3 2.00 18.21 8.74
CA PRO A 3 3.40 18.19 9.18
C PRO A 3 4.42 18.26 8.02
N TYR A 4 4.08 17.71 6.85
CA TYR A 4 4.84 17.82 5.61
C TYR A 4 4.85 19.24 4.98
N ASN A 5 3.76 20.00 5.12
CA ASN A 5 3.73 21.40 4.68
C ASN A 5 4.38 22.33 5.71
N ARG A 6 4.30 21.99 7.00
CA ARG A 6 5.15 22.60 8.03
C ARG A 6 6.62 22.34 7.71
N PHE A 7 6.97 21.14 7.25
CA PHE A 7 8.33 20.78 6.82
C PHE A 7 8.82 21.62 5.62
N ARG A 8 8.05 21.75 4.53
CA ARG A 8 8.46 22.58 3.37
C ARG A 8 8.56 24.06 3.72
N LEU A 9 7.52 24.62 4.35
CA LEU A 9 7.53 26.04 4.72
C LEU A 9 8.69 26.35 5.66
N TYR A 10 8.91 25.50 6.66
CA TYR A 10 10.02 25.65 7.61
C TYR A 10 11.38 25.57 6.93
N HIS A 11 11.64 24.61 6.02
CA HIS A 11 12.94 24.53 5.33
C HIS A 11 13.18 25.71 4.38
N TRP A 12 12.14 26.20 3.69
CA TRP A 12 12.28 27.38 2.83
C TRP A 12 12.45 28.67 3.64
N SER A 13 11.72 28.82 4.74
CA SER A 13 11.87 29.95 5.66
C SER A 13 13.25 29.95 6.34
N LEU A 14 13.75 28.77 6.71
CA LEU A 14 15.06 28.58 7.31
C LEU A 14 16.17 28.85 6.29
N ALA A 15 16.06 28.32 5.07
CA ALA A 15 17.01 28.60 3.98
C ALA A 15 17.04 30.10 3.63
N ALA A 16 15.88 30.76 3.56
CA ALA A 16 15.79 32.20 3.34
C ALA A 16 16.40 33.00 4.50
N PHE A 17 16.21 32.55 5.75
CA PHE A 17 16.81 33.15 6.94
C PHE A 17 18.35 33.01 6.93
N PHE A 18 18.89 31.86 6.52
CA PHE A 18 20.34 31.64 6.38
C PHE A 18 20.96 32.45 5.24
N VAL A 19 20.27 32.58 4.12
CA VAL A 19 20.69 33.48 3.04
C VAL A 19 20.69 34.92 3.53
N GLY A 20 19.66 35.33 4.30
CA GLY A 20 19.60 36.66 4.90
C GLY A 20 20.72 36.93 5.91
N ALA A 21 21.04 35.96 6.76
CA ALA A 21 22.13 36.05 7.74
C ALA A 21 23.49 36.06 7.04
N TYR A 22 23.73 35.16 6.07
CA TYR A 22 24.97 35.08 5.31
C TYR A 22 25.26 36.38 4.53
N LEU A 23 24.21 37.05 4.07
CA LEU A 23 24.32 38.33 3.36
C LEU A 23 24.47 39.55 4.30
N SER A 24 24.30 39.40 5.62
CA SER A 24 24.34 40.55 6.55
C SER A 24 25.74 40.92 7.06
N GLY A 25 26.79 40.16 6.73
CA GLY A 25 28.19 40.54 6.99
C GLY A 25 28.65 40.55 8.46
N ASP A 26 29.93 40.89 8.62
CA ASP A 26 30.91 40.50 9.66
C ASP A 26 30.57 40.67 11.16
N SER A 27 29.44 41.23 11.57
CA SER A 27 29.11 41.39 13.00
C SER A 27 28.29 40.24 13.60
N ALA A 28 28.14 39.12 12.86
CA ALA A 28 27.26 38.01 13.25
C ALA A 28 27.99 36.66 13.33
N GLU A 29 29.32 36.63 13.47
CA GLU A 29 30.11 35.39 13.47
C GLU A 29 29.64 34.38 14.52
N THR A 30 29.44 34.81 15.77
CA THR A 30 28.97 33.93 16.85
C THR A 30 27.52 33.46 16.64
N LEU A 31 26.64 34.34 16.13
CA LEU A 31 25.25 33.98 15.88
C LEU A 31 25.13 32.97 14.71
N HIS A 32 25.96 33.13 13.67
CA HIS A 32 26.05 32.19 12.54
C HIS A 32 26.52 30.81 12.96
N VAL A 33 27.54 30.76 13.81
CA VAL A 33 28.14 29.53 14.34
C VAL A 33 27.12 28.77 15.20
N TRP A 34 26.45 29.44 16.13
CA TRP A 34 25.41 28.82 16.96
C TRP A 34 24.14 28.43 16.17
N LEU A 35 23.73 29.20 15.17
CA LEU A 35 22.62 28.80 14.28
C LEU A 35 22.98 27.58 13.43
N GLY A 36 24.24 27.52 12.97
CA GLY A 36 24.78 26.39 12.21
C GLY A 36 24.78 25.09 13.04
N TYR A 37 25.33 25.12 14.27
CA TYR A 37 25.32 23.94 15.15
C TYR A 37 23.92 23.55 15.60
N GLY A 38 23.07 24.52 15.96
CA GLY A 38 21.68 24.26 16.32
C GLY A 38 20.90 23.58 15.19
N LEU A 39 21.18 23.99 13.93
CA LEU A 39 20.59 23.36 12.76
C LEU A 39 21.11 21.93 12.53
N ILE A 40 22.41 21.70 12.66
CA ILE A 40 23.00 20.37 12.46
C ILE A 40 22.52 19.40 13.53
N VAL A 41 22.43 19.83 14.80
CA VAL A 41 21.87 19.01 15.88
C VAL A 41 20.40 18.69 15.63
N LEU A 42 19.58 19.67 15.21
CA LEU A 42 18.17 19.44 14.86
C LEU A 42 18.01 18.54 13.63
N LEU A 43 18.86 18.67 12.63
CA LEU A 43 18.90 17.80 11.45
C LEU A 43 19.31 16.38 11.82
N CYS A 44 20.33 16.19 12.66
CA CYS A 44 20.79 14.88 13.14
C CYS A 44 19.72 14.19 14.01
N ILE A 45 19.13 14.90 14.98
CA ILE A 45 18.04 14.37 15.83
C ILE A 45 16.85 13.98 14.95
N ARG A 46 16.49 14.80 13.95
CA ARG A 46 15.40 14.48 13.03
C ARG A 46 15.74 13.38 12.03
N LEU A 47 16.98 13.24 11.59
CA LEU A 47 17.42 12.13 10.73
C LEU A 47 17.36 10.80 11.51
N LEU A 48 17.81 10.82 12.77
CA LEU A 48 17.72 9.69 13.69
C LEU A 48 16.26 9.34 14.04
N ALA A 49 15.40 10.35 14.21
CA ALA A 49 13.97 10.14 14.36
C ALA A 49 13.34 9.57 13.07
N ALA A 50 13.67 10.12 11.90
CA ALA A 50 13.18 9.64 10.60
C ALA A 50 13.59 8.19 10.32
N LEU A 51 14.82 7.80 10.68
CA LEU A 51 15.31 6.42 10.61
C LEU A 51 14.52 5.46 11.52
N ARG A 52 13.90 5.96 12.59
CA ARG A 52 13.11 5.17 13.55
C ARG A 52 11.59 5.21 13.31
N THR A 53 11.05 6.27 12.70
CA THR A 53 9.59 6.53 12.76
C THR A 53 8.90 6.77 11.41
N THR A 54 9.60 6.84 10.27
CA THR A 54 8.94 7.16 9.00
C THR A 54 8.76 5.97 8.05
N SER A 55 7.52 5.47 7.96
CA SER A 55 7.04 4.61 6.89
C SER A 55 6.92 5.41 5.58
N GLY A 56 8.04 5.61 4.89
CA GLY A 56 8.07 6.35 3.61
C GLY A 56 9.38 7.05 3.28
N PHE A 57 10.33 7.11 4.21
CA PHE A 57 11.71 7.42 3.86
C PHE A 57 12.31 6.19 3.16
N PRO A 58 12.98 6.33 1.99
CA PRO A 58 13.61 5.18 1.37
C PRO A 58 14.57 4.57 2.38
N ARG A 59 14.38 3.28 2.72
CA ARG A 59 15.43 2.50 3.37
C ARG A 59 16.68 2.77 2.53
N LEU A 60 17.75 3.32 3.11
CA LEU A 60 19.06 3.46 2.42
C LEU A 60 19.60 2.10 1.91
N LEU A 61 18.90 1.03 2.25
CA LEU A 61 18.91 -0.30 1.65
C LEU A 61 17.74 -0.46 0.65
N VAL A 62 17.77 0.26 -0.48
CA VAL A 62 16.91 -0.06 -1.63
C VAL A 62 17.50 -1.26 -2.36
N SER A 63 16.69 -2.31 -2.52
CA SER A 63 16.96 -3.46 -3.36
C SER A 63 16.75 -3.12 -4.85
N ARG A 64 17.59 -3.78 -5.67
CA ARG A 64 17.55 -3.93 -7.13
C ARG A 64 16.43 -3.20 -7.90
N ARG A 65 16.78 -2.11 -8.60
CA ARG A 65 16.73 -2.04 -10.07
C ARG A 65 17.33 -0.73 -10.62
N THR A 66 18.25 -0.89 -11.58
CA THR A 66 18.75 0.09 -12.57
C THR A 66 19.77 1.16 -12.16
N THR A 67 20.58 0.94 -11.12
CA THR A 67 21.89 1.61 -11.00
C THR A 67 22.99 0.56 -10.90
N THR A 68 24.09 0.75 -11.64
CA THR A 68 25.25 -0.15 -11.54
C THR A 68 25.73 -0.19 -10.09
N ALA A 69 26.16 -1.36 -9.61
CA ALA A 69 26.60 -1.54 -8.22
C ALA A 69 27.69 -0.53 -7.78
N ALA A 70 28.45 0.00 -8.74
CA ALA A 70 29.42 1.08 -8.54
C ALA A 70 28.76 2.43 -8.18
N LYS A 71 27.70 2.85 -8.88
CA LYS A 71 27.00 4.11 -8.60
C LYS A 71 26.32 4.11 -7.23
N THR A 72 25.77 2.97 -6.84
CA THR A 72 25.15 2.80 -5.52
C THR A 72 26.20 2.82 -4.40
N ARG A 73 27.37 2.21 -4.61
CA ARG A 73 28.50 2.28 -3.66
C ARG A 73 29.06 3.69 -3.55
N PHE A 74 29.21 4.40 -4.67
CA PHE A 74 29.68 5.78 -4.70
C PHE A 74 28.74 6.73 -3.94
N GLY A 75 27.43 6.67 -4.22
CA GLY A 75 26.44 7.49 -3.49
C GLY A 75 26.42 7.21 -1.99
N LYS A 76 26.56 5.95 -1.57
CA LYS A 76 26.66 5.57 -0.15
C LYS A 76 27.93 6.11 0.51
N GLY A 77 29.07 6.01 -0.17
CA GLY A 77 30.33 6.58 0.30
C GLY A 77 30.25 8.09 0.47
N LEU A 78 29.65 8.79 -0.50
CA LEU A 78 29.48 10.24 -0.47
C LEU A 78 28.60 10.70 0.70
N THR A 79 27.48 10.02 0.95
CA THR A 79 26.60 10.32 2.10
C THR A 79 27.29 10.05 3.43
N ALA A 80 28.01 8.93 3.56
CA ALA A 80 28.73 8.60 4.79
C ALA A 80 29.83 9.62 5.09
N LEU A 81 30.58 10.05 4.06
CA LEU A 81 31.61 11.06 4.18
C LEU A 81 31.01 12.42 4.60
N LEU A 82 29.92 12.86 3.96
CA LEU A 82 29.22 14.09 4.33
C LEU A 82 28.79 14.09 5.81
N LEU A 83 28.19 13.00 6.27
CA LEU A 83 27.73 12.87 7.66
C LEU A 83 28.91 12.87 8.65
N ALA A 84 30.00 12.18 8.31
CA ALA A 84 31.21 12.16 9.13
C ALA A 84 31.85 13.55 9.23
N THR A 85 31.97 14.28 8.11
CA THR A 85 32.51 15.64 8.09
C THR A 85 31.62 16.61 8.87
N LEU A 86 30.30 16.53 8.74
CA LEU A 86 29.35 17.36 9.51
C LEU A 86 29.43 17.08 11.02
N ALA A 87 29.53 15.80 11.41
CA ALA A 87 29.65 15.41 12.81
C ALA A 87 30.99 15.91 13.41
N MET A 88 32.08 15.76 12.67
CA MET A 88 33.41 16.21 13.11
C MET A 88 33.49 17.74 13.20
N CYS A 89 32.95 18.45 12.21
CA CYS A 89 32.81 19.91 12.22
C CYS A 89 32.00 20.37 13.43
N SER A 90 30.86 19.72 13.72
CA SER A 90 30.02 20.08 14.88
C SER A 90 30.71 19.80 16.21
N ALA A 91 31.47 18.70 16.31
CA ALA A 91 32.20 18.35 17.53
C ALA A 91 33.36 19.33 17.80
N LEU A 92 34.15 19.66 16.77
CA LEU A 92 35.21 20.67 16.85
C LEU A 92 34.64 22.04 17.17
N GLY A 93 33.56 22.40 16.49
CA GLY A 93 32.83 23.62 16.72
C GLY A 93 32.31 23.78 18.14
N TRP A 94 31.82 22.69 18.74
CA TRP A 94 31.42 22.68 20.14
C TRP A 94 32.62 22.89 21.09
N LEU A 95 33.75 22.25 20.79
CA LEU A 95 34.99 22.35 21.59
C LEU A 95 35.63 23.74 21.53
N MET A 96 35.36 24.50 20.47
CA MET A 96 35.91 25.85 20.25
C MET A 96 35.12 26.96 20.94
N ILE A 97 33.96 26.68 21.51
CA ILE A 97 33.15 27.70 22.18
C ILE A 97 33.51 27.73 23.65
N ASP A 98 34.05 28.86 24.12
CA ASP A 98 34.22 29.15 25.54
C ASP A 98 32.86 29.43 26.17
N ASN A 99 32.14 28.35 26.50
CA ASN A 99 30.79 28.40 27.06
C ASN A 99 30.73 29.07 28.44
N VAL A 100 31.89 29.27 29.09
CA VAL A 100 32.02 29.86 30.42
C VAL A 100 31.64 31.35 30.40
N ASP A 101 32.12 32.12 29.41
CA ASP A 101 31.86 33.57 29.36
C ASP A 101 30.41 33.90 28.97
N PHE A 102 29.81 33.12 28.07
CA PHE A 102 28.43 33.33 27.62
C PHE A 102 27.39 33.06 28.71
N ILE A 103 27.65 32.06 29.58
CA ILE A 103 26.76 31.71 30.69
C ILE A 103 26.97 32.66 31.88
N ASN A 104 28.22 33.04 32.18
CA ASN A 104 28.50 34.05 33.20
C ASN A 104 27.87 35.42 32.88
N ALA A 105 27.72 35.76 31.60
CA ALA A 105 27.03 36.97 31.17
C ALA A 105 25.48 36.89 31.29
N SER A 106 24.90 35.69 31.43
CA SER A 106 23.45 35.47 31.35
C SER A 106 22.79 34.88 32.61
N SER A 107 23.53 34.50 33.65
CA SER A 107 22.96 34.05 34.93
C SER A 107 23.66 34.63 36.17
N ALA A 108 22.88 35.25 37.07
CA ALA A 108 23.30 35.65 38.41
C ALA A 108 23.47 34.45 39.39
N ALA A 109 23.79 33.27 38.88
CA ALA A 109 23.98 32.07 39.68
C ALA A 109 25.29 31.39 39.27
N ASP A 110 26.20 31.28 40.24
CA ASP A 110 27.49 30.63 40.14
C ASP A 110 27.30 29.13 39.85
N LEU A 111 27.41 28.76 38.57
CA LEU A 111 27.36 27.38 38.06
C LEU A 111 28.78 26.90 37.67
N SER A 112 29.80 27.32 38.42
CA SER A 112 31.22 27.14 38.09
C SER A 112 31.74 25.68 38.12
N ASP A 113 31.04 24.74 38.76
CA ASP A 113 31.57 23.37 38.94
C ASP A 113 30.96 22.30 38.03
N ALA A 114 29.79 22.52 37.42
CA ALA A 114 29.12 21.49 36.60
C ALA A 114 29.64 21.40 35.15
N TRP A 115 30.37 22.41 34.66
CA TRP A 115 30.70 22.58 33.24
C TRP A 115 32.18 22.74 32.91
N LYS A 116 33.08 22.28 33.79
CA LYS A 116 34.54 22.16 33.52
C LYS A 116 34.90 21.15 32.40
N LEU A 117 33.91 20.68 31.61
CA LEU A 117 34.10 19.80 30.45
C LEU A 117 34.43 20.55 29.15
N SER A 118 34.41 21.89 29.13
CA SER A 118 34.87 22.68 27.97
C SER A 118 36.40 22.79 27.87
N ALA A 119 37.15 22.38 28.90
CA ALA A 119 38.61 22.32 28.88
C ALA A 119 39.14 20.96 28.38
N LEU A 120 38.51 20.39 27.34
CA LEU A 120 39.11 19.27 26.63
C LEU A 120 40.22 19.82 25.73
N ASN A 121 41.47 19.62 26.15
CA ASN A 121 42.68 20.08 25.46
C ASN A 121 42.64 19.71 23.98
N THR A 122 42.72 20.72 23.11
CA THR A 122 42.89 20.56 21.64
C THR A 122 44.29 20.08 21.25
N GLU A 123 45.17 19.78 22.23
CA GLU A 123 46.58 19.40 22.07
C GLU A 123 46.86 18.15 21.21
N GLY A 124 45.83 17.47 20.69
CA GLY A 124 45.96 16.33 19.76
C GLY A 124 45.50 16.60 18.33
N LEU A 125 45.00 17.79 18.00
CA LEU A 125 44.51 18.14 16.66
C LEU A 125 45.65 18.70 15.78
N PRO A 126 45.84 18.19 14.55
CA PRO A 126 46.86 18.73 13.65
C PRO A 126 46.41 20.10 13.10
N GLY A 127 47.06 21.17 13.55
CA GLY A 127 46.84 22.55 13.07
C GLY A 127 45.99 23.42 14.00
N ASP A 128 45.78 24.68 13.61
CA ASP A 128 44.89 25.60 14.35
C ASP A 128 43.45 25.05 14.32
N PRO A 129 42.79 24.88 15.49
CA PRO A 129 41.40 24.44 15.57
C PRO A 129 40.43 25.29 14.73
N ALA A 130 40.66 26.61 14.61
CA ALA A 130 39.82 27.49 13.82
C ALA A 130 39.93 27.22 12.32
N GLU A 131 41.16 27.13 11.81
CA GLU A 131 41.43 26.76 10.42
C GLU A 131 40.92 25.35 10.10
N THR A 132 41.03 24.42 11.05
CA THR A 132 40.54 23.04 10.92
C THR A 132 39.02 23.00 10.86
N HIS A 133 38.34 23.78 11.71
CA HIS A 133 36.88 23.88 11.70
C HIS A 133 36.37 24.51 10.39
N GLU A 134 37.01 25.60 9.94
CA GLU A 134 36.68 26.26 8.68
C GLU A 134 36.88 25.33 7.48
N PHE A 135 38.00 24.59 7.44
CA PHE A 135 38.27 23.59 6.40
C PHE A 135 37.17 22.51 6.36
N LEU A 136 36.75 21.99 7.52
CA LEU A 136 35.71 20.98 7.60
C LEU A 136 34.32 21.53 7.23
N ALA A 137 34.02 22.77 7.59
CA ALA A 137 32.79 23.45 7.20
C ALA A 137 32.71 23.62 5.66
N ASN A 138 33.81 24.08 5.04
CA ASN A 138 33.92 24.23 3.59
C ASN A 138 33.88 22.88 2.87
N LEU A 139 34.53 21.85 3.41
CA LEU A 139 34.46 20.48 2.90
C LEU A 139 33.03 19.92 2.99
N ALA A 140 32.33 20.14 4.10
CA ALA A 140 30.94 19.73 4.26
C ALA A 140 30.04 20.41 3.23
N LEU A 141 30.20 21.72 3.02
CA LEU A 141 29.43 22.47 2.02
C LEU A 141 29.69 21.93 0.59
N GLY A 142 30.96 21.66 0.25
CA GLY A 142 31.33 21.03 -1.02
C GLY A 142 30.71 19.63 -1.20
N LEU A 143 30.68 18.82 -0.14
CA LEU A 143 30.06 17.51 -0.15
C LEU A 143 28.53 17.57 -0.28
N VAL A 144 27.86 18.58 0.30
CA VAL A 144 26.43 18.84 0.10
C VAL A 144 26.16 19.15 -1.37
N ALA A 145 26.94 20.04 -1.99
CA ALA A 145 26.79 20.39 -3.40
C ALA A 145 27.02 19.17 -4.31
N ALA A 146 28.05 18.37 -4.04
CA ALA A 146 28.32 17.13 -4.76
C ALA A 146 27.19 16.10 -4.59
N HIS A 147 26.61 15.99 -3.40
CA HIS A 147 25.50 15.08 -3.13
C HIS A 147 24.22 15.51 -3.85
N LEU A 148 23.93 16.81 -3.86
CA LEU A 148 22.79 17.37 -4.60
C LEU A 148 22.96 17.17 -6.11
N GLY A 149 24.16 17.41 -6.64
CA GLY A 149 24.52 17.12 -8.04
C GLY A 149 24.35 15.64 -8.40
N PHE A 150 24.80 14.72 -7.52
CA PHE A 150 24.61 13.29 -7.70
C PHE A 150 23.12 12.90 -7.78
N LEU A 151 22.29 13.45 -6.89
CA LEU A 151 20.84 13.20 -6.90
C LEU A 151 20.17 13.73 -8.18
N LEU A 152 20.55 14.92 -8.64
CA LEU A 152 19.98 15.54 -9.85
C LEU A 152 20.39 14.80 -11.13
N LEU A 153 21.65 14.33 -11.21
CA LEU A 153 22.17 13.65 -12.39
C LEU A 153 21.78 12.17 -12.46
N PHE A 154 21.75 11.46 -11.34
CA PHE A 154 21.61 10.00 -11.31
C PHE A 154 20.38 9.48 -10.59
N ALA A 155 19.70 10.30 -9.79
CA ALA A 155 18.43 9.98 -9.13
C ALA A 155 17.28 10.90 -9.61
N ARG A 156 17.39 11.41 -10.85
CA ARG A 156 16.53 12.45 -11.43
C ARG A 156 15.03 12.13 -11.33
N LYS A 157 14.59 10.90 -11.63
CA LYS A 157 13.17 10.51 -11.54
C LYS A 157 12.61 10.57 -10.10
N PRO A 158 13.22 9.91 -9.09
CA PRO A 158 12.77 10.02 -7.69
C PRO A 158 12.89 11.45 -7.11
N ALA A 159 13.94 12.20 -7.46
CA ALA A 159 14.09 13.60 -7.02
C ALA A 159 13.02 14.53 -7.61
N TRP A 160 12.66 14.34 -8.88
CA TRP A 160 11.59 15.11 -9.52
C TRP A 160 10.22 14.79 -8.94
N THR A 161 9.96 13.52 -8.60
CA THR A 161 8.69 13.12 -7.92
C THR A 161 8.56 13.75 -6.53
N MET A 162 9.67 13.97 -5.82
CA MET A 162 9.70 14.72 -4.55
C MET A 162 9.46 16.23 -4.72
N LEU A 163 9.93 16.83 -5.82
CA LEU A 163 9.78 18.27 -6.07
C LEU A 163 8.40 18.64 -6.61
N THR A 164 7.79 17.75 -7.40
CA THR A 164 6.51 17.99 -8.08
C THR A 164 5.31 17.32 -7.42
N THR A 165 5.47 16.74 -6.23
CA THR A 165 4.34 16.27 -5.42
C THR A 165 3.52 17.47 -4.94
N ARG A 166 2.61 17.90 -5.83
CA ARG A 166 1.45 18.71 -5.47
C ARG A 166 0.70 17.90 -4.43
N ARG A 167 0.50 18.51 -3.26
CA ARG A 167 -0.29 18.03 -2.12
C ARG A 167 -1.45 17.16 -2.61
N ARG A 168 -1.34 15.83 -2.48
CA ARG A 168 -2.51 14.96 -2.57
C ARG A 168 -3.38 15.39 -1.40
N LYS A 169 -4.49 16.09 -1.68
CA LYS A 169 -5.56 16.29 -0.70
C LYS A 169 -5.89 14.91 -0.13
N ASN A 170 -6.24 14.87 1.16
CA ASN A 170 -6.52 13.67 1.92
C ASN A 170 -7.22 12.61 1.06
N ALA A 171 -6.58 11.45 0.87
CA ALA A 171 -7.12 10.35 0.06
C ALA A 171 -8.40 9.71 0.64
N HIS A 172 -8.98 10.29 1.69
CA HIS A 172 -10.17 9.81 2.37
C HIS A 172 -11.48 10.24 1.68
N ASP A 173 -11.49 11.23 0.77
CA ASP A 173 -12.74 11.80 0.21
C ASP A 173 -12.90 11.76 -1.32
N ASP A 174 -11.88 11.35 -2.11
CA ASP A 174 -12.03 11.31 -3.57
C ASP A 174 -12.68 10.00 -4.02
N LEU A 175 -13.99 9.89 -3.76
CA LEU A 175 -14.83 8.87 -4.37
C LEU A 175 -14.97 9.16 -5.87
N LEU A 176 -14.80 8.13 -6.68
CA LEU A 176 -15.12 8.15 -8.09
C LEU A 176 -16.63 8.04 -8.25
N ALA A 177 -17.24 9.07 -8.82
CA ALA A 177 -18.61 8.98 -9.30
C ALA A 177 -18.61 8.31 -10.67
N LEU A 178 -19.19 7.11 -10.75
CA LEU A 178 -19.25 6.29 -11.94
C LEU A 178 -20.69 6.14 -12.41
N ARG A 179 -20.97 6.55 -13.64
CA ARG A 179 -22.28 6.42 -14.27
C ARG A 179 -22.37 5.09 -15.02
N VAL A 180 -23.49 4.39 -14.83
CA VAL A 180 -23.84 3.19 -15.60
C VAL A 180 -24.11 3.61 -17.04
N ARG A 181 -23.22 3.22 -17.95
CA ARG A 181 -23.34 3.48 -19.39
C ARG A 181 -24.23 2.44 -20.07
N ALA A 182 -24.04 1.17 -19.72
CA ALA A 182 -24.77 0.04 -20.30
C ALA A 182 -24.90 -1.10 -19.28
N VAL A 183 -25.92 -1.93 -19.49
CA VAL A 183 -26.19 -3.15 -18.72
C VAL A 183 -26.35 -4.29 -19.70
N HIS A 184 -25.64 -5.40 -19.45
CA HIS A 184 -25.70 -6.61 -20.28
C HIS A 184 -26.13 -7.79 -19.42
N ASP A 185 -27.11 -8.56 -19.89
CA ASP A 185 -27.46 -9.84 -19.29
C ASP A 185 -26.45 -10.91 -19.72
N GLU A 186 -25.73 -11.49 -18.76
CA GLU A 186 -24.73 -12.54 -19.04
C GLU A 186 -25.33 -13.94 -18.84
N THR A 187 -26.16 -14.09 -17.80
CA THR A 187 -26.93 -15.30 -17.49
C THR A 187 -28.25 -14.88 -16.83
N VAL A 188 -29.14 -15.83 -16.54
CA VAL A 188 -30.38 -15.58 -15.78
C VAL A 188 -30.13 -14.96 -14.39
N ASP A 189 -28.94 -15.15 -13.83
CA ASP A 189 -28.58 -14.71 -12.48
C ASP A 189 -27.33 -13.81 -12.45
N SER A 190 -26.85 -13.32 -13.60
CA SER A 190 -25.71 -12.41 -13.68
C SER A 190 -25.82 -11.33 -14.74
N ARG A 191 -25.37 -10.12 -14.40
CA ARG A 191 -25.34 -8.95 -15.30
C ARG A 191 -24.00 -8.25 -15.26
N SER A 192 -23.57 -7.71 -16.39
CA SER A 192 -22.43 -6.83 -16.49
C SER A 192 -22.86 -5.36 -16.55
N LEU A 193 -22.22 -4.50 -15.76
CA LEU A 193 -22.44 -3.05 -15.77
C LEU A 193 -21.19 -2.37 -16.33
N GLU A 194 -21.37 -1.61 -17.40
CA GLU A 194 -20.34 -0.71 -17.91
C GLU A 194 -20.42 0.63 -17.19
N LEU A 195 -19.29 1.09 -16.69
CA LEU A 195 -19.15 2.23 -15.82
C LEU A 195 -18.15 3.21 -16.42
N VAL A 196 -18.56 4.46 -16.53
CA VAL A 196 -17.73 5.59 -17.00
C VAL A 196 -17.75 6.70 -15.96
N PRO A 197 -16.75 7.59 -15.90
CA PRO A 197 -16.80 8.76 -15.02
C PRO A 197 -18.10 9.55 -15.26
N ALA A 198 -18.77 9.95 -14.18
CA ALA A 198 -20.04 10.66 -14.26
C ALA A 198 -19.88 12.05 -14.88
N ALA A 199 -18.75 12.72 -14.58
CA ALA A 199 -18.36 13.98 -15.20
C ALA A 199 -17.67 13.71 -16.54
N ALA A 200 -18.14 14.37 -17.60
CA ALA A 200 -17.70 14.10 -18.98
C ALA A 200 -16.24 14.51 -19.27
N ASP A 201 -15.66 15.40 -18.45
CA ASP A 201 -14.29 15.87 -18.55
C ASP A 201 -13.27 14.96 -17.81
N GLN A 202 -13.76 13.97 -17.05
CA GLN A 202 -12.90 13.04 -16.34
C GLN A 202 -12.54 11.83 -17.19
N SER A 203 -11.25 11.52 -17.26
CA SER A 203 -10.75 10.28 -17.86
C SER A 203 -11.02 9.08 -16.95
N LEU A 204 -11.09 7.88 -17.53
CA LEU A 204 -11.12 6.64 -16.77
C LEU A 204 -9.94 6.56 -15.80
N PRO A 205 -10.15 6.04 -14.58
CA PRO A 205 -9.06 5.80 -13.66
C PRO A 205 -8.14 4.71 -14.22
N SER A 206 -6.83 4.89 -14.04
CA SER A 206 -5.85 3.84 -14.37
C SER A 206 -6.07 2.62 -13.48
N TYR A 207 -6.02 1.42 -14.07
CA TYR A 207 -6.11 0.15 -13.36
C TYR A 207 -5.32 -0.93 -14.08
N ARG A 208 -5.17 -2.10 -13.44
CA ARG A 208 -4.57 -3.30 -14.03
C ARG A 208 -5.59 -4.42 -14.10
N ALA A 209 -5.41 -5.32 -15.07
CA ALA A 209 -6.23 -6.51 -15.20
C ALA A 209 -6.20 -7.36 -13.92
N GLY A 210 -7.38 -7.77 -13.46
CA GLY A 210 -7.58 -8.52 -12.21
C GLY A 210 -7.78 -7.67 -10.95
N GLN A 211 -7.77 -6.33 -11.04
CA GLN A 211 -8.17 -5.45 -9.95
C GLN A 211 -9.69 -5.36 -9.78
N TYR A 212 -10.16 -4.80 -8.66
CA TYR A 212 -11.56 -4.61 -8.32
C TYR A 212 -11.91 -3.16 -7.98
N LEU A 213 -13.21 -2.84 -8.02
CA LEU A 213 -13.79 -1.62 -7.47
C LEU A 213 -14.46 -1.89 -6.12
N HIS A 214 -14.31 -0.97 -5.18
CA HIS A 214 -15.07 -0.96 -3.94
C HIS A 214 -16.24 0.02 -4.08
N LEU A 215 -17.44 -0.51 -4.32
CA LEU A 215 -18.64 0.26 -4.62
C LEU A 215 -19.45 0.54 -3.36
N ARG A 216 -19.97 1.75 -3.25
CA ARG A 216 -20.98 2.15 -2.28
C ARG A 216 -22.34 2.07 -2.96
N VAL A 217 -23.18 1.16 -2.48
CA VAL A 217 -24.47 0.85 -3.08
C VAL A 217 -25.58 1.14 -2.06
N PRO A 218 -26.60 1.92 -2.42
CA PRO A 218 -27.78 2.07 -1.59
C PRO A 218 -28.58 0.77 -1.61
N CYS A 219 -28.92 0.22 -0.45
CA CYS A 219 -29.69 -1.01 -0.32
C CYS A 219 -30.77 -0.84 0.75
N GLY A 220 -31.92 -0.30 0.33
CA GLY A 220 -33.00 0.11 1.23
C GLY A 220 -32.60 1.33 2.04
N ASP A 221 -32.59 1.21 3.36
CA ASP A 221 -32.26 2.26 4.33
C ASP A 221 -30.75 2.41 4.60
N GLN A 222 -29.91 1.57 4.01
CA GLN A 222 -28.46 1.53 4.30
C GLN A 222 -27.61 1.68 3.06
N LEU A 223 -26.45 2.33 3.23
CA LEU A 223 -25.38 2.36 2.24
C LEU A 223 -24.39 1.24 2.55
N LEU A 224 -24.30 0.27 1.63
CA LEU A 224 -23.44 -0.89 1.78
C LEU A 224 -22.26 -0.82 0.83
N TRP A 225 -21.10 -1.22 1.34
CA TRP A 225 -19.86 -1.27 0.58
C TRP A 225 -19.54 -2.68 0.11
N ARG A 226 -19.28 -2.89 -1.18
CA ARG A 226 -18.92 -4.21 -1.74
C ARG A 226 -17.86 -4.13 -2.80
N CYS A 227 -17.03 -5.16 -2.87
CA CYS A 227 -16.01 -5.31 -3.89
C CYS A 227 -16.55 -6.07 -5.10
N TYR A 228 -16.28 -5.56 -6.29
CA TYR A 228 -16.55 -6.24 -7.55
C TYR A 228 -15.32 -6.16 -8.44
N SER A 229 -14.79 -7.32 -8.81
CA SER A 229 -13.65 -7.41 -9.72
C SER A 229 -14.00 -6.82 -11.08
N LEU A 230 -13.04 -6.12 -11.68
CA LEU A 230 -13.18 -5.55 -13.01
C LEU A 230 -13.08 -6.69 -14.02
N SER A 231 -14.14 -6.86 -14.80
CA SER A 231 -14.19 -7.75 -15.96
C SER A 231 -13.81 -7.05 -17.27
N SER A 232 -13.55 -5.74 -17.24
CA SER A 232 -12.89 -5.01 -18.32
C SER A 232 -11.36 -5.10 -18.23
N THR A 233 -10.69 -4.84 -19.34
CA THR A 233 -9.24 -4.93 -19.51
C THR A 233 -8.68 -3.57 -19.93
N PRO A 234 -7.69 -3.02 -19.19
CA PRO A 234 -7.16 -1.69 -19.48
C PRO A 234 -6.51 -1.66 -20.87
N GLY A 235 -6.80 -0.61 -21.64
CA GLY A 235 -6.29 -0.44 -23.00
C GLY A 235 -7.05 -1.19 -24.09
N LEU A 236 -7.90 -2.16 -23.72
CA LEU A 236 -8.81 -2.85 -24.64
C LEU A 236 -10.25 -2.32 -24.56
N ASP A 237 -10.67 -1.91 -23.37
CA ASP A 237 -12.00 -1.36 -23.14
C ASP A 237 -11.93 0.14 -22.85
N ASP A 238 -12.95 0.87 -23.33
CA ASP A 238 -13.17 2.30 -23.11
C ASP A 238 -14.07 2.58 -21.90
N CYS A 239 -14.25 1.59 -21.02
CA CYS A 239 -15.00 1.69 -19.77
C CYS A 239 -14.47 0.74 -18.71
N LEU A 240 -14.87 0.96 -17.46
CA LEU A 240 -14.78 -0.04 -16.42
C LEU A 240 -15.99 -0.98 -16.57
N ARG A 241 -15.80 -2.29 -16.46
CA ARG A 241 -16.91 -3.24 -16.41
C ARG A 241 -16.81 -4.07 -15.14
N ILE A 242 -17.91 -4.18 -14.42
CA ILE A 242 -18.09 -5.14 -13.34
C ILE A 242 -19.14 -6.16 -13.76
N THR A 243 -19.08 -7.37 -13.22
CA THR A 243 -20.12 -8.38 -13.46
C THR A 243 -20.59 -8.92 -12.13
N VAL A 244 -21.89 -8.84 -11.91
CA VAL A 244 -22.56 -9.11 -10.65
C VAL A 244 -23.41 -10.34 -10.81
N LYS A 245 -23.11 -11.39 -10.02
CA LYS A 245 -23.94 -12.58 -9.91
C LYS A 245 -24.78 -12.51 -8.64
N ARG A 246 -26.05 -12.91 -8.71
CA ARG A 246 -26.93 -13.01 -7.54
C ARG A 246 -26.36 -13.99 -6.53
N VAL A 247 -26.50 -13.63 -5.26
CA VAL A 247 -26.18 -14.52 -4.14
C VAL A 247 -27.47 -14.70 -3.35
N PRO A 248 -27.91 -15.93 -3.06
CA PRO A 248 -29.08 -16.15 -2.21
C PRO A 248 -28.96 -15.37 -0.88
N GLY A 249 -29.96 -14.55 -0.56
CA GLY A 249 -29.93 -13.66 0.62
C GLY A 249 -28.96 -12.46 0.52
N GLY A 250 -28.25 -12.29 -0.59
CA GLY A 250 -27.30 -11.19 -0.80
C GLY A 250 -28.01 -9.86 -1.01
N ARG A 251 -27.76 -8.88 -0.14
CA ARG A 251 -28.40 -7.55 -0.26
C ARG A 251 -27.96 -6.77 -1.50
N VAL A 252 -26.64 -6.56 -1.64
CA VAL A 252 -26.09 -5.69 -2.69
C VAL A 252 -26.10 -6.34 -4.06
N SER A 253 -25.77 -7.63 -4.15
CA SER A 253 -25.78 -8.34 -5.43
C SER A 253 -27.18 -8.47 -6.02
N ASN A 254 -28.20 -8.63 -5.18
CA ASN A 254 -29.59 -8.64 -5.66
C ASN A 254 -30.06 -7.22 -5.99
N TRP A 255 -29.73 -6.22 -5.17
CA TRP A 255 -30.05 -4.81 -5.48
C TRP A 255 -29.45 -4.35 -6.81
N LEU A 256 -28.16 -4.65 -7.06
CA LEU A 256 -27.48 -4.36 -8.33
C LEU A 256 -27.97 -5.21 -9.51
N GLN A 257 -28.87 -6.17 -9.26
CA GLN A 257 -29.53 -6.97 -10.27
C GLN A 257 -30.97 -6.51 -10.53
N ASP A 258 -31.63 -5.94 -9.52
CA ASP A 258 -33.03 -5.48 -9.57
C ASP A 258 -33.18 -3.98 -9.92
N GLU A 259 -32.33 -3.11 -9.38
CA GLU A 259 -32.57 -1.65 -9.31
C GLU A 259 -31.65 -0.81 -10.21
N GLN A 260 -30.61 -1.43 -10.77
CA GLN A 260 -29.66 -0.77 -11.65
C GLN A 260 -30.32 -0.34 -12.96
N VAL A 261 -30.11 0.93 -13.31
CA VAL A 261 -30.60 1.53 -14.55
C VAL A 261 -29.47 2.28 -15.25
N VAL A 262 -29.51 2.30 -16.58
CA VAL A 262 -28.60 3.15 -17.37
C VAL A 262 -28.78 4.60 -16.94
N GLY A 263 -27.67 5.31 -16.75
CA GLY A 263 -27.64 6.67 -16.23
C GLY A 263 -27.50 6.76 -14.70
N MET A 264 -27.73 5.68 -13.95
CA MET A 264 -27.50 5.64 -12.50
C MET A 264 -26.04 5.97 -12.18
N THR A 265 -25.81 6.76 -11.12
CA THR A 265 -24.45 7.03 -10.63
C THR A 265 -24.19 6.22 -9.36
N LEU A 266 -23.11 5.45 -9.38
CA LEU A 266 -22.57 4.71 -8.25
C LEU A 266 -21.29 5.39 -7.76
N LEU A 267 -21.05 5.36 -6.46
CA LEU A 267 -19.80 5.86 -5.88
C LEU A 267 -18.83 4.70 -5.67
N ALA A 268 -17.57 4.91 -6.01
CA ALA A 268 -16.53 3.89 -5.88
C ALA A 268 -15.25 4.46 -5.28
N LYS A 269 -14.48 3.63 -4.57
CA LYS A 269 -13.06 3.94 -4.37
C LYS A 269 -12.27 3.67 -5.67
N PRO A 270 -11.09 4.29 -5.86
CA PRO A 270 -10.20 3.95 -6.96
C PRO A 270 -9.92 2.44 -7.05
N PRO A 271 -9.61 1.92 -8.26
CA PRO A 271 -9.27 0.51 -8.46
C PRO A 271 -8.16 0.02 -7.52
N MET A 272 -8.37 -1.16 -6.93
CA MET A 272 -7.46 -1.78 -5.94
C MET A 272 -7.36 -3.28 -6.19
N GLY A 273 -6.39 -3.94 -5.54
CA GLY A 273 -6.23 -5.39 -5.60
C GLY A 273 -4.83 -5.81 -6.05
N ALA A 274 -4.43 -6.99 -5.57
CA ALA A 274 -3.14 -7.61 -5.82
C ALA A 274 -3.20 -8.83 -6.75
N PHE A 275 -4.41 -9.25 -7.15
CA PHE A 275 -4.64 -10.36 -8.08
C PHE A 275 -4.34 -9.93 -9.53
N VAL A 276 -3.07 -9.60 -9.78
CA VAL A 276 -2.60 -9.05 -11.06
C VAL A 276 -1.42 -9.87 -11.55
N CYS A 277 -1.37 -10.14 -12.86
CA CYS A 277 -0.27 -10.93 -13.41
C CYS A 277 1.03 -10.12 -13.47
N PRO A 278 2.14 -10.60 -12.87
CA PRO A 278 3.39 -9.83 -12.80
C PRO A 278 4.19 -9.84 -14.11
N SER A 279 3.93 -10.79 -15.02
CA SER A 279 4.73 -10.99 -16.21
C SER A 279 3.85 -11.28 -17.43
N THR A 280 4.18 -10.62 -18.55
CA THR A 280 3.48 -10.87 -19.81
C THR A 280 4.10 -11.97 -20.68
N ALA A 281 5.24 -12.55 -20.26
CA ALA A 281 6.04 -13.44 -21.10
C ALA A 281 5.83 -14.95 -20.85
N ARG A 282 5.29 -15.34 -19.70
CA ARG A 282 5.14 -16.76 -19.30
C ARG A 282 3.81 -17.35 -19.75
N ASP A 283 3.79 -18.68 -19.83
CA ASP A 283 2.54 -19.44 -19.91
C ASP A 283 1.74 -19.21 -18.61
N VAL A 284 0.42 -19.26 -18.70
CA VAL A 284 -0.48 -18.98 -17.57
C VAL A 284 -1.60 -20.00 -17.51
N LEU A 285 -1.82 -20.56 -16.32
CA LEU A 285 -3.00 -21.34 -16.01
C LEU A 285 -4.01 -20.47 -15.27
N LEU A 286 -5.23 -20.42 -15.79
CA LEU A 286 -6.34 -19.69 -15.22
C LEU A 286 -7.40 -20.69 -14.73
N LEU A 287 -7.77 -20.60 -13.46
CA LEU A 287 -8.77 -21.44 -12.82
C LEU A 287 -9.91 -20.54 -12.32
N ALA A 288 -11.10 -20.75 -12.87
CA ALA A 288 -12.28 -20.00 -12.51
C ALA A 288 -13.43 -20.92 -12.10
N ALA A 289 -14.25 -20.49 -11.14
CA ALA A 289 -15.54 -21.13 -10.86
C ALA A 289 -16.65 -20.08 -10.71
N GLY A 290 -17.75 -20.25 -11.45
CA GLY A 290 -18.89 -19.32 -11.44
C GLY A 290 -18.48 -17.87 -11.70
N SER A 291 -18.85 -16.95 -10.79
CA SER A 291 -18.51 -15.52 -10.89
C SER A 291 -17.03 -15.20 -10.67
N GLY A 292 -16.23 -16.15 -10.19
CA GLY A 292 -14.77 -16.02 -10.11
C GLY A 292 -14.09 -15.86 -11.48
N ILE A 293 -14.84 -16.05 -12.58
CA ILE A 293 -14.36 -15.71 -13.92
C ILE A 293 -14.07 -14.22 -14.10
N THR A 294 -14.65 -13.34 -13.30
CA THR A 294 -14.60 -11.88 -13.53
C THR A 294 -13.18 -11.29 -13.55
N PRO A 295 -12.34 -11.44 -12.50
CA PRO A 295 -10.95 -11.00 -12.56
C PRO A 295 -10.14 -11.83 -13.57
N VAL A 296 -10.44 -13.14 -13.68
CA VAL A 296 -9.76 -14.08 -14.56
C VAL A 296 -9.93 -13.71 -16.04
N TYR A 297 -11.11 -13.24 -16.44
CA TYR A 297 -11.44 -12.82 -17.79
C TYR A 297 -10.70 -11.55 -18.17
N SER A 298 -10.59 -10.60 -17.23
CA SER A 298 -9.78 -9.39 -17.41
C SER A 298 -8.31 -9.73 -17.64
N ILE A 299 -7.76 -10.65 -16.83
CA ILE A 299 -6.39 -11.17 -16.99
C ILE A 299 -6.24 -11.92 -18.32
N LEU A 300 -7.15 -12.83 -18.66
CA LEU A 300 -7.12 -13.58 -19.92
C LEU A 300 -6.98 -12.65 -21.12
N ARG A 301 -7.86 -11.66 -21.24
CA ARG A 301 -7.84 -10.70 -22.35
C ARG A 301 -6.55 -9.88 -22.40
N ASP A 302 -6.06 -9.42 -21.25
CA ASP A 302 -4.78 -8.71 -21.16
C ASP A 302 -3.62 -9.58 -21.66
N ARG A 303 -3.58 -10.86 -21.25
CA ARG A 303 -2.49 -11.77 -21.59
C ARG A 303 -2.53 -12.22 -23.05
N LEU A 304 -3.72 -12.31 -23.65
CA LEU A 304 -3.88 -12.59 -25.08
C LEU A 304 -3.37 -11.42 -25.93
N GLU A 305 -3.71 -10.19 -25.57
CA GLU A 305 -3.30 -9.00 -26.31
C GLU A 305 -1.82 -8.66 -26.10
N ASN A 306 -1.40 -8.54 -24.84
CA ASN A 306 -0.11 -7.95 -24.46
C ASN A 306 0.99 -9.01 -24.23
N GLY A 307 0.66 -10.30 -24.34
CA GLY A 307 1.55 -11.41 -24.00
C GLY A 307 1.99 -12.28 -25.17
N ARG A 308 2.91 -13.22 -24.88
CA ARG A 308 3.35 -14.26 -25.83
C ARG A 308 3.18 -15.71 -25.35
N GLY A 309 2.93 -15.92 -24.06
CA GLY A 309 2.73 -17.26 -23.49
C GLY A 309 1.41 -17.91 -23.90
N ARG A 310 1.36 -19.23 -23.75
CA ARG A 310 0.14 -20.03 -23.85
C ARG A 310 -0.70 -19.85 -22.60
N ILE A 311 -2.02 -19.95 -22.77
CA ILE A 311 -2.99 -19.74 -21.72
C ILE A 311 -3.97 -20.91 -21.75
N ARG A 312 -4.20 -21.51 -20.59
CA ARG A 312 -5.30 -22.46 -20.41
C ARG A 312 -6.25 -21.92 -19.37
N LEU A 313 -7.52 -21.85 -19.71
CA LEU A 313 -8.59 -21.57 -18.77
C LEU A 313 -9.34 -22.85 -18.46
N ILE A 314 -9.38 -23.23 -17.19
CA ILE A 314 -10.26 -24.28 -16.69
C ILE A 314 -11.41 -23.58 -15.96
N TYR A 315 -12.62 -23.70 -16.50
CA TYR A 315 -13.78 -22.96 -16.04
C TYR A 315 -14.89 -23.90 -15.54
N LEU A 316 -15.09 -23.91 -14.22
CA LEU A 316 -16.10 -24.75 -13.56
C LEU A 316 -17.42 -23.99 -13.44
N ASN A 317 -18.47 -24.58 -14.00
CA ASN A 317 -19.83 -24.03 -13.95
C ASN A 317 -20.84 -25.12 -13.57
N ARG A 318 -22.08 -24.71 -13.28
CA ARG A 318 -23.15 -25.68 -12.99
C ARG A 318 -23.63 -26.37 -14.26
N SER A 319 -23.85 -25.58 -15.30
CA SER A 319 -24.33 -25.97 -16.62
C SER A 319 -23.87 -24.94 -17.67
N PRO A 320 -23.93 -25.27 -18.97
CA PRO A 320 -23.66 -24.32 -20.05
C PRO A 320 -24.38 -22.97 -19.88
N ASP A 321 -25.69 -22.98 -19.61
CA ASP A 321 -26.51 -21.76 -19.46
C ASP A 321 -26.14 -20.87 -18.27
N SER A 322 -25.32 -21.38 -17.33
CA SER A 322 -24.84 -20.63 -16.17
C SER A 322 -23.42 -20.05 -16.36
N THR A 323 -22.87 -20.19 -17.57
CA THR A 323 -21.50 -19.83 -17.91
C THR A 323 -21.43 -18.36 -18.30
N ILE A 324 -20.90 -17.53 -17.39
CA ILE A 324 -20.70 -16.11 -17.63
C ILE A 324 -19.63 -15.94 -18.72
N PHE A 325 -19.88 -15.05 -19.69
CA PHE A 325 -19.01 -14.82 -20.85
C PHE A 325 -18.81 -16.03 -21.79
N ALA A 326 -19.78 -16.96 -21.87
CA ALA A 326 -19.66 -18.15 -22.73
C ALA A 326 -19.28 -17.83 -24.19
N GLU A 327 -20.06 -16.98 -24.87
CA GLU A 327 -19.79 -16.59 -26.27
C GLU A 327 -18.49 -15.79 -26.44
N PRO A 328 -18.20 -14.76 -25.61
CA PRO A 328 -16.91 -14.07 -25.67
C PRO A 328 -15.71 -15.01 -25.47
N LEU A 329 -15.79 -15.99 -24.58
CA LEU A 329 -14.71 -16.95 -24.33
C LEU A 329 -14.47 -17.85 -25.54
N LEU A 330 -15.53 -18.37 -26.16
CA LEU A 330 -15.42 -19.17 -27.40
C LEU A 330 -14.84 -18.35 -28.56
N THR A 331 -15.25 -17.08 -28.66
CA THR A 331 -14.70 -16.15 -29.66
C THR A 331 -13.20 -15.92 -29.46
N LEU A 332 -12.76 -15.76 -28.21
CA LEU A 332 -11.34 -15.62 -27.88
C LEU A 332 -10.56 -16.91 -28.18
N GLU A 333 -11.13 -18.08 -27.87
CA GLU A 333 -10.50 -19.37 -28.17
C GLU A 333 -10.30 -19.55 -29.68
N HIS A 334 -11.34 -19.27 -30.47
CA HIS A 334 -11.24 -19.36 -31.93
C HIS A 334 -10.20 -18.38 -32.49
N ARG A 335 -10.22 -17.11 -32.04
CA ARG A 335 -9.27 -16.08 -32.49
C ARG A 335 -7.82 -16.38 -32.11
N HIS A 336 -7.60 -17.04 -30.98
CA HIS A 336 -6.27 -17.32 -30.43
C HIS A 336 -5.97 -18.82 -30.31
N ALA A 337 -6.48 -19.65 -31.23
CA ALA A 337 -6.44 -21.12 -31.14
C ALA A 337 -5.03 -21.73 -30.97
N GLN A 338 -3.98 -21.02 -31.40
CA GLN A 338 -2.58 -21.47 -31.22
C GLN A 338 -2.05 -21.29 -29.79
N ARG A 339 -2.72 -20.47 -28.98
CA ARG A 339 -2.22 -20.02 -27.68
C ARG A 339 -3.23 -20.12 -26.54
N PHE A 340 -4.52 -20.16 -26.84
CA PHE A 340 -5.57 -20.22 -25.84
C PHE A 340 -6.34 -21.53 -25.95
N THR A 341 -6.53 -22.19 -24.82
CA THR A 341 -7.43 -23.34 -24.69
C THR A 341 -8.41 -23.10 -23.55
N LEU A 342 -9.70 -23.20 -23.85
CA LEU A 342 -10.78 -23.17 -22.90
C LEU A 342 -11.20 -24.62 -22.57
N GLN A 343 -11.27 -24.93 -21.30
CA GLN A 343 -11.84 -26.19 -20.83
C GLN A 343 -12.94 -25.91 -19.82
N ASN A 344 -14.18 -26.12 -20.25
CA ASN A 344 -15.33 -26.06 -19.36
C ASN A 344 -15.48 -27.38 -18.59
N HIS A 345 -15.93 -27.26 -17.35
CA HIS A 345 -16.34 -28.39 -16.51
C HIS A 345 -17.72 -28.11 -15.94
N TYR A 346 -18.72 -28.90 -16.34
CA TYR A 346 -20.10 -28.72 -15.90
C TYR A 346 -20.45 -29.70 -14.80
N THR A 347 -20.69 -29.18 -13.59
CA THR A 347 -20.90 -30.03 -12.41
C THR A 347 -22.22 -30.81 -12.43
N ARG A 348 -23.21 -30.38 -13.21
CA ARG A 348 -24.45 -31.14 -13.42
C ARG A 348 -24.24 -32.38 -14.30
N GLU A 349 -23.26 -32.35 -15.20
CA GLU A 349 -22.95 -33.44 -16.12
C GLU A 349 -21.86 -34.36 -15.54
N ASN A 350 -20.80 -33.78 -15.00
CA ASN A 350 -19.58 -34.50 -14.62
C ASN A 350 -19.42 -34.66 -13.10
N GLY A 351 -20.33 -34.10 -12.29
CA GLY A 351 -20.13 -33.95 -10.85
C GLY A 351 -19.09 -32.87 -10.50
N ARG A 352 -18.82 -32.69 -9.21
CA ARG A 352 -17.73 -31.79 -8.77
C ARG A 352 -16.39 -32.39 -9.17
N ALA A 353 -15.48 -31.58 -9.70
CA ALA A 353 -14.13 -32.02 -10.02
C ALA A 353 -13.40 -32.47 -8.74
N GLY A 354 -13.11 -33.77 -8.64
CA GLY A 354 -12.36 -34.33 -7.52
C GLY A 354 -10.84 -34.13 -7.68
N SER A 355 -10.08 -34.52 -6.65
CA SER A 355 -8.62 -34.33 -6.63
C SER A 355 -7.93 -35.03 -7.80
N ASP A 356 -8.33 -36.25 -8.15
CA ASP A 356 -7.74 -36.98 -9.28
C ASP A 356 -7.94 -36.27 -10.62
N GLU A 357 -9.12 -35.69 -10.83
CA GLU A 357 -9.39 -34.90 -12.02
C GLU A 357 -8.57 -33.62 -12.04
N LEU A 358 -8.56 -32.87 -10.94
CA LEU A 358 -7.75 -31.66 -10.80
C LEU A 358 -6.26 -31.96 -11.03
N LEU A 359 -5.70 -33.00 -10.40
CA LEU A 359 -4.31 -33.42 -10.61
C LEU A 359 -4.01 -33.69 -12.09
N ARG A 360 -4.89 -34.41 -12.81
CA ARG A 360 -4.71 -34.63 -14.26
C ARG A 360 -4.72 -33.33 -15.05
N LEU A 361 -5.64 -32.41 -14.73
CA LEU A 361 -5.79 -31.16 -15.45
C LEU A 361 -4.62 -30.19 -15.21
N LEU A 362 -4.10 -30.17 -13.99
CA LEU A 362 -3.13 -29.20 -13.51
C LEU A 362 -1.68 -29.64 -13.74
N ARG A 363 -1.41 -30.95 -13.87
CA ARG A 363 -0.05 -31.54 -13.93
C ARG A 363 0.92 -30.82 -14.87
N GLN A 364 0.51 -30.52 -16.10
CA GLN A 364 1.40 -29.89 -17.08
C GLN A 364 1.64 -28.38 -16.86
N TRP A 365 0.90 -27.76 -15.93
CA TRP A 365 0.90 -26.32 -15.67
C TRP A 365 1.45 -25.95 -14.29
N ALA A 366 1.79 -26.92 -13.44
CA ALA A 366 2.24 -26.67 -12.06
C ALA A 366 3.50 -25.78 -11.98
N GLY A 367 4.33 -25.75 -13.03
CA GLY A 367 5.50 -24.88 -13.12
C GLY A 367 5.21 -23.43 -13.51
N GLU A 368 4.01 -23.11 -13.98
CA GLU A 368 3.67 -21.80 -14.55
C GLU A 368 3.02 -20.85 -13.53
N GLU A 369 2.68 -19.63 -13.95
CA GLU A 369 1.87 -18.73 -13.13
C GLU A 369 0.42 -19.24 -13.12
N VAL A 370 -0.16 -19.40 -11.93
CA VAL A 370 -1.51 -19.93 -11.75
C VAL A 370 -2.38 -18.90 -11.04
N PHE A 371 -3.54 -18.58 -11.62
CA PHE A 371 -4.52 -17.66 -11.03
C PHE A 371 -5.81 -18.41 -10.73
N ILE A 372 -6.26 -18.37 -9.48
CA ILE A 372 -7.43 -19.11 -9.01
C ILE A 372 -8.44 -18.17 -8.40
N CYS A 373 -9.68 -18.19 -8.89
CA CYS A 373 -10.79 -17.44 -8.31
C CYS A 373 -12.11 -18.21 -8.44
N GLY A 374 -12.83 -18.40 -7.33
CA GLY A 374 -14.04 -19.21 -7.32
C GLY A 374 -14.58 -19.50 -5.92
N GLY A 375 -15.34 -20.58 -5.79
CA GLY A 375 -15.81 -21.06 -4.48
C GLY A 375 -14.66 -21.57 -3.61
N ALA A 376 -14.80 -21.38 -2.29
CA ALA A 376 -13.81 -21.75 -1.27
C ALA A 376 -13.21 -23.15 -1.47
N ASP A 377 -14.06 -24.18 -1.40
CA ASP A 377 -13.66 -25.58 -1.50
C ASP A 377 -12.87 -25.88 -2.77
N PHE A 378 -13.32 -25.32 -3.91
CA PHE A 378 -12.63 -25.49 -5.20
C PHE A 378 -11.24 -24.85 -5.17
N MET A 379 -11.13 -23.63 -4.64
CA MET A 379 -9.84 -22.94 -4.58
C MET A 379 -8.87 -23.62 -3.62
N ASP A 380 -9.36 -24.13 -2.49
CA ASP A 380 -8.56 -24.87 -1.51
C ASP A 380 -8.04 -26.16 -2.15
N GLN A 381 -8.93 -26.98 -2.72
CA GLN A 381 -8.56 -28.24 -3.37
C GLN A 381 -7.63 -28.05 -4.58
N ALA A 382 -7.87 -27.06 -5.44
CA ALA A 382 -6.99 -26.77 -6.57
C ALA A 382 -5.59 -26.33 -6.09
N SER A 383 -5.51 -25.59 -4.99
CA SER A 383 -4.23 -25.16 -4.41
C SER A 383 -3.47 -26.34 -3.79
N GLU A 384 -4.16 -27.25 -3.12
CA GLU A 384 -3.59 -28.49 -2.58
C GLU A 384 -3.04 -29.37 -3.71
N CYS A 385 -3.82 -29.61 -4.78
CA CYS A 385 -3.34 -30.37 -5.93
C CYS A 385 -2.12 -29.72 -6.61
N LEU A 386 -2.08 -28.39 -6.73
CA LEU A 386 -0.91 -27.70 -7.27
C LEU A 386 0.33 -27.88 -6.38
N GLN A 387 0.16 -27.82 -5.06
CA GLN A 387 1.25 -28.07 -4.11
C GLN A 387 1.76 -29.51 -4.17
N GLU A 388 0.86 -30.49 -4.28
CA GLU A 388 1.19 -31.91 -4.48
C GLU A 388 2.01 -32.11 -5.78
N LEU A 389 1.68 -31.35 -6.83
CA LEU A 389 2.40 -31.33 -8.11
C LEU A 389 3.71 -30.52 -8.06
N GLY A 390 4.08 -29.96 -6.91
CA GLY A 390 5.32 -29.20 -6.72
C GLY A 390 5.29 -27.76 -7.23
N ALA A 391 4.10 -27.16 -7.39
CA ALA A 391 3.97 -25.78 -7.82
C ALA A 391 4.56 -24.82 -6.75
N PRO A 392 5.44 -23.86 -7.14
CA PRO A 392 5.96 -22.88 -6.21
C PRO A 392 4.84 -21.99 -5.67
N LEU A 393 4.70 -21.88 -4.35
CA LEU A 393 3.64 -21.07 -3.71
C LEU A 393 3.60 -19.63 -4.21
N GLN A 394 4.75 -19.03 -4.55
CA GLN A 394 4.80 -17.65 -5.06
C GLN A 394 4.20 -17.47 -6.47
N ARG A 395 3.91 -18.57 -7.16
CA ARG A 395 3.27 -18.60 -8.50
C ARG A 395 1.79 -18.94 -8.42
N ILE A 396 1.26 -19.29 -7.25
CA ILE A 396 -0.16 -19.56 -7.04
C ILE A 396 -0.79 -18.28 -6.49
N HIS A 397 -1.53 -17.58 -7.33
CA HIS A 397 -2.26 -16.37 -6.99
C HIS A 397 -3.73 -16.73 -6.78
N ARG A 398 -4.31 -16.26 -5.66
CA ARG A 398 -5.69 -16.59 -5.28
C ARG A 398 -6.47 -15.31 -5.00
N GLU A 399 -7.72 -15.27 -5.44
CA GLU A 399 -8.68 -14.24 -5.03
C GLU A 399 -9.98 -14.92 -4.58
N ARG A 400 -10.29 -14.80 -3.28
CA ARG A 400 -11.48 -15.41 -2.66
C ARG A 400 -12.58 -14.36 -2.53
N PHE A 401 -13.79 -14.66 -2.98
CA PHE A 401 -14.93 -13.77 -2.75
C PHE A 401 -15.59 -14.09 -1.41
N THR A 402 -15.12 -13.45 -0.35
CA THR A 402 -15.73 -13.57 0.98
C THR A 402 -16.82 -12.52 1.15
N ALA A 403 -17.95 -12.90 1.76
CA ALA A 403 -18.87 -11.90 2.25
C ALA A 403 -18.12 -11.00 3.26
N PRO A 404 -18.22 -9.67 3.15
CA PRO A 404 -17.70 -8.81 4.19
C PRO A 404 -18.43 -9.14 5.49
N ASN A 405 -17.76 -8.95 6.62
CA ASN A 405 -18.37 -9.11 7.92
C ASN A 405 -19.68 -8.33 7.97
N GLN A 406 -20.74 -8.97 8.45
CA GLN A 406 -21.96 -8.25 8.75
C GLN A 406 -21.60 -7.24 9.85
N PHE A 407 -21.94 -5.98 9.62
CA PHE A 407 -21.89 -4.96 10.65
C PHE A 407 -22.88 -5.42 11.72
N LEU A 408 -22.38 -6.08 12.77
CA LEU A 408 -23.21 -6.51 13.87
C LEU A 408 -23.54 -5.26 14.66
N ARG A 409 -24.82 -4.90 14.72
CA ARG A 409 -25.25 -3.98 15.77
C ARG A 409 -25.02 -4.71 17.09
N PRO A 410 -24.21 -4.15 18.00
CA PRO A 410 -23.93 -4.81 19.27
C PRO A 410 -25.24 -5.03 20.04
N VAL A 411 -25.41 -6.24 20.56
CA VAL A 411 -26.50 -6.61 21.47
C VAL A 411 -25.86 -7.06 22.77
N GLY A 412 -26.16 -6.37 23.87
CA GLY A 412 -25.59 -6.67 25.19
C GLY A 412 -24.56 -5.66 25.68
N GLU A 413 -23.83 -6.03 26.73
CA GLU A 413 -22.83 -5.17 27.39
C GLU A 413 -21.46 -5.26 26.72
N ALA A 414 -20.65 -4.23 26.90
CA ALA A 414 -19.27 -4.20 26.44
C ALA A 414 -18.46 -5.35 27.07
N THR A 415 -17.74 -6.11 26.25
CA THR A 415 -17.01 -7.31 26.69
C THR A 415 -15.52 -7.05 26.87
N HIS A 416 -14.98 -6.06 26.16
CA HIS A 416 -13.55 -5.73 26.18
C HIS A 416 -13.32 -4.26 25.81
N ARG A 417 -12.11 -3.75 26.12
CA ARG A 417 -11.67 -2.40 25.72
C ARG A 417 -10.70 -2.44 24.54
N ILE A 418 -10.90 -1.53 23.59
CA ILE A 418 -10.02 -1.36 22.44
C ILE A 418 -9.34 0.00 22.55
N GLN A 419 -8.01 0.01 22.45
CA GLN A 419 -7.22 1.23 22.30
C GLN A 419 -6.60 1.27 20.91
N VAL A 420 -6.86 2.33 20.15
CA VAL A 420 -6.34 2.50 18.80
C VAL A 420 -5.46 3.74 18.76
N GLU A 421 -4.26 3.60 18.21
CA GLU A 421 -3.43 4.72 17.79
C GLU A 421 -3.54 4.86 16.27
N LEU A 422 -4.12 5.96 15.80
CA LEU A 422 -4.29 6.28 14.38
C LEU A 422 -3.79 7.71 14.12
N ASN A 423 -2.81 7.85 13.22
CA ASN A 423 -2.21 9.15 12.87
C ASN A 423 -1.69 9.95 14.09
N GLY A 424 -1.17 9.27 15.11
CA GLY A 424 -0.66 9.87 16.35
C GLY A 424 -1.74 10.29 17.35
N GLN A 425 -3.02 10.01 17.07
CA GLN A 425 -4.12 10.16 18.03
C GLN A 425 -4.42 8.82 18.68
N SER A 426 -4.55 8.79 20.01
CA SER A 426 -4.99 7.59 20.73
C SER A 426 -6.46 7.73 21.15
N VAL A 427 -7.28 6.79 20.71
CA VAL A 427 -8.71 6.73 21.02
C VAL A 427 -9.00 5.41 21.73
N GLN A 428 -9.82 5.47 22.78
CA GLN A 428 -10.34 4.28 23.46
C GLN A 428 -11.82 4.12 23.14
N MET A 429 -12.24 2.87 23.00
CA MET A 429 -13.63 2.50 22.70
C MET A 429 -13.94 1.13 23.31
N ASP A 430 -15.22 0.90 23.53
CA ASP A 430 -15.72 -0.41 23.94
C ASP A 430 -15.85 -1.34 22.74
N GLY A 431 -15.58 -2.62 22.95
CA GLY A 431 -15.77 -3.69 21.97
C GLY A 431 -16.71 -4.78 22.46
N TYR A 432 -17.35 -5.46 21.51
CA TYR A 432 -18.38 -6.46 21.75
C TYR A 432 -17.97 -7.81 21.17
N GLU A 433 -18.43 -8.89 21.81
CA GLU A 433 -18.10 -10.24 21.36
C GLU A 433 -18.61 -10.48 19.93
N GLY A 434 -17.75 -11.05 19.09
CA GLY A 434 -18.06 -11.26 17.68
C GLY A 434 -18.11 -9.97 16.84
N GLU A 435 -17.71 -8.81 17.35
CA GLU A 435 -17.49 -7.60 16.54
C GLU A 435 -16.07 -7.61 15.95
N ALA A 436 -15.92 -7.22 14.68
CA ALA A 436 -14.59 -7.02 14.10
C ALA A 436 -14.01 -5.68 14.58
N LEU A 437 -12.70 -5.62 14.79
CA LEU A 437 -11.99 -4.46 15.32
C LEU A 437 -12.27 -3.18 14.49
N LEU A 438 -12.37 -3.31 13.16
CA LEU A 438 -12.73 -2.20 12.27
C LEU A 438 -14.13 -1.67 12.53
N ASP A 439 -15.11 -2.54 12.78
CA ASP A 439 -16.49 -2.14 13.00
C ASP A 439 -16.61 -1.37 14.33
N SER A 440 -15.88 -1.79 15.36
CA SER A 440 -15.78 -1.06 16.63
C SER A 440 -15.20 0.36 16.43
N MET A 441 -14.17 0.50 15.58
CA MET A 441 -13.57 1.80 15.25
C MET A 441 -14.55 2.72 14.55
N GLU A 442 -15.23 2.23 13.50
CA GLU A 442 -16.18 3.03 12.74
C GLU A 442 -17.40 3.44 13.58
N ARG A 443 -17.84 2.58 14.51
CA ARG A 443 -18.89 2.93 15.49
C ARG A 443 -18.45 4.04 16.44
N ALA A 444 -17.16 4.12 16.76
CA ALA A 444 -16.56 5.19 17.54
C ALA A 444 -16.16 6.42 16.68
N ASP A 445 -16.67 6.52 15.45
CA ASP A 445 -16.36 7.58 14.48
C ASP A 445 -14.86 7.63 14.06
N LEU A 446 -14.12 6.56 14.34
CA LEU A 446 -12.73 6.39 13.95
C LEU A 446 -12.65 5.64 12.62
N HIS A 447 -12.08 6.31 11.61
CA HIS A 447 -12.09 5.83 10.23
C HIS A 447 -10.67 5.42 9.78
N PRO A 448 -10.16 4.25 10.17
CA PRO A 448 -8.86 3.77 9.72
C PRO A 448 -8.88 3.44 8.21
N PRO A 449 -7.70 3.32 7.59
CA PRO A 449 -7.59 2.87 6.20
C PRO A 449 -8.36 1.56 5.98
N THR A 450 -9.30 1.57 5.01
CA THR A 450 -10.20 0.44 4.77
C THR A 450 -10.40 0.21 3.28
N GLY A 451 -10.38 -1.06 2.88
CA GLY A 451 -10.60 -1.54 1.52
C GLY A 451 -11.71 -2.58 1.48
N CYS A 452 -11.38 -3.84 1.21
CA CYS A 452 -12.33 -4.91 0.90
C CYS A 452 -13.26 -5.39 2.04
N ARG A 453 -12.88 -5.18 3.30
CA ARG A 453 -13.55 -5.73 4.50
C ARG A 453 -13.72 -7.26 4.55
N SER A 454 -12.98 -7.98 3.70
CA SER A 454 -13.03 -9.44 3.57
C SER A 454 -11.67 -10.11 3.81
N GLY A 455 -10.66 -9.36 4.25
CA GLY A 455 -9.32 -9.90 4.53
C GLY A 455 -8.40 -10.06 3.31
N LEU A 456 -8.76 -9.52 2.14
CA LEU A 456 -8.07 -9.79 0.86
C LEU A 456 -7.12 -8.69 0.37
N CYS A 457 -7.32 -7.46 0.83
CA CYS A 457 -6.61 -6.30 0.27
C CYS A 457 -5.49 -5.74 1.14
N GLY A 458 -5.43 -6.13 2.42
CA GLY A 458 -4.48 -5.59 3.38
C GLY A 458 -4.63 -4.11 3.75
N ALA A 459 -5.62 -3.39 3.20
CA ALA A 459 -5.76 -1.95 3.44
C ALA A 459 -5.97 -1.57 4.92
N CYS A 460 -6.64 -2.43 5.69
CA CYS A 460 -6.88 -2.25 7.12
C CYS A 460 -5.79 -2.90 8.00
N ARG A 461 -4.60 -3.14 7.44
CA ARG A 461 -3.50 -3.72 8.18
C ARG A 461 -3.09 -2.77 9.31
N CYS A 462 -2.97 -3.31 10.51
CA CYS A 462 -2.49 -2.62 11.69
C CYS A 462 -1.65 -3.58 12.55
N ARG A 463 -0.96 -3.05 13.54
CA ARG A 463 -0.14 -3.84 14.45
C ARG A 463 -0.80 -3.93 15.82
N VAL A 464 -0.92 -5.15 16.36
CA VAL A 464 -1.26 -5.41 17.75
C VAL A 464 -0.03 -5.13 18.61
N GLU A 465 -0.13 -4.15 19.50
CA GLU A 465 0.94 -3.78 20.43
C GLU A 465 0.81 -4.51 21.78
N SER A 466 -0.42 -4.80 22.18
CA SER A 466 -0.72 -5.58 23.39
C SER A 466 -2.11 -6.22 23.28
N GLY A 467 -2.30 -7.37 23.91
CA GLY A 467 -3.52 -8.17 23.79
C GLY A 467 -3.45 -9.15 22.62
N GLU A 468 -4.54 -9.85 22.35
CA GLU A 468 -4.61 -10.88 21.34
C GLU A 468 -5.83 -10.68 20.44
N VAL A 469 -5.70 -11.03 19.16
CA VAL A 469 -6.80 -11.04 18.21
C VAL A 469 -6.82 -12.34 17.44
N ARG A 470 -8.01 -12.80 17.07
CA ARG A 470 -8.19 -13.90 16.13
C ARG A 470 -8.68 -13.35 14.80
N LEU A 471 -8.01 -13.71 13.71
CA LEU A 471 -8.49 -13.41 12.36
C LEU A 471 -9.58 -14.41 11.95
N ARG A 472 -10.72 -13.91 11.48
CA ARG A 472 -11.77 -14.74 10.84
C ARG A 472 -11.30 -15.36 9.54
N SER A 473 -10.57 -14.57 8.75
CA SER A 473 -10.00 -14.96 7.47
C SER A 473 -8.70 -14.18 7.25
N ASN A 474 -7.70 -14.85 6.68
CA ASN A 474 -6.42 -14.27 6.34
C ASN A 474 -5.90 -14.87 5.04
N GLU A 475 -5.83 -14.05 3.98
CA GLU A 475 -5.24 -14.42 2.68
C GLU A 475 -4.09 -13.46 2.32
N VAL A 476 -3.69 -12.56 3.22
CA VAL A 476 -2.76 -11.45 2.94
C VAL A 476 -1.52 -11.48 3.81
N LEU A 477 -1.68 -11.77 5.11
CA LEU A 477 -0.57 -11.79 6.04
C LEU A 477 0.07 -13.18 6.05
N SER A 478 1.39 -13.23 5.96
CA SER A 478 2.14 -14.47 6.22
C SER A 478 2.20 -14.77 7.72
N ASP A 479 2.49 -16.03 8.07
CA ASP A 479 2.63 -16.44 9.48
C ASP A 479 3.69 -15.60 10.22
N ALA A 480 4.82 -15.32 9.57
CA ALA A 480 5.86 -14.46 10.11
C ALA A 480 5.39 -13.01 10.36
N GLU A 481 4.45 -12.49 9.57
CA GLU A 481 3.86 -11.18 9.81
C GLU A 481 2.88 -11.21 10.99
N ILE A 482 2.09 -12.28 11.11
CA ILE A 482 1.20 -12.49 12.26
C ILE A 482 2.02 -12.57 13.55
N GLU A 483 3.12 -13.34 13.56
CA GLU A 483 4.06 -13.44 14.69
C GLU A 483 4.70 -12.09 15.07
N GLN A 484 4.90 -11.19 14.10
CA GLN A 484 5.38 -9.83 14.34
C GLN A 484 4.30 -8.89 14.90
N GLY A 485 3.08 -9.40 15.11
CA GLY A 485 1.92 -8.68 15.63
C GLY A 485 1.11 -7.99 14.54
N TRP A 486 1.30 -8.27 13.25
CA TRP A 486 0.44 -7.70 12.21
C TRP A 486 -0.94 -8.38 12.21
N THR A 487 -1.98 -7.59 11.99
CA THR A 487 -3.35 -8.07 11.85
C THR A 487 -4.12 -7.26 10.81
N LEU A 488 -5.33 -7.70 10.50
CA LEU A 488 -6.27 -7.03 9.59
C LEU A 488 -7.49 -6.59 10.40
N ALA A 489 -7.62 -5.29 10.68
CA ALA A 489 -8.70 -4.78 11.54
C ALA A 489 -10.10 -5.23 11.08
N CYS A 490 -10.33 -5.35 9.76
CA CYS A 490 -11.61 -5.79 9.21
C CYS A 490 -11.94 -7.27 9.44
N GLN A 491 -10.99 -8.10 9.86
CA GLN A 491 -11.16 -9.53 10.12
C GLN A 491 -10.76 -9.92 11.56
N ALA A 492 -10.17 -9.01 12.31
CA ALA A 492 -9.66 -9.26 13.66
C ALA A 492 -10.79 -9.16 14.69
N GLU A 493 -11.00 -10.22 15.45
CA GLU A 493 -11.82 -10.24 16.66
C GLU A 493 -10.91 -10.21 17.88
N VAL A 494 -11.24 -9.40 18.88
CA VAL A 494 -10.45 -9.33 20.10
C VAL A 494 -10.62 -10.60 20.94
N ARG A 495 -9.52 -11.08 21.50
CA ARG A 495 -9.48 -12.15 22.49
C ARG A 495 -9.05 -11.56 23.83
N GLY A 496 -9.82 -11.84 24.88
CA GLY A 496 -9.57 -11.33 26.23
C GLY A 496 -10.24 -9.99 26.53
N LYS A 497 -9.76 -9.29 27.57
CA LYS A 497 -10.42 -8.10 28.14
C LYS A 497 -9.98 -6.78 27.51
N SER A 498 -8.83 -6.73 26.84
CA SER A 498 -8.37 -5.52 26.15
C SER A 498 -7.38 -5.80 25.03
N VAL A 499 -7.35 -4.90 24.05
CA VAL A 499 -6.35 -4.88 22.98
C VAL A 499 -5.89 -3.45 22.71
N ARG A 500 -4.61 -3.30 22.34
CA ARG A 500 -4.06 -2.07 21.79
C ARG A 500 -3.55 -2.32 20.38
N VAL A 501 -3.98 -1.51 19.43
CA VAL A 501 -3.50 -1.56 18.05
C VAL A 501 -2.99 -0.20 17.58
N ARG A 502 -2.02 -0.22 16.66
CA ARG A 502 -1.47 0.97 15.98
C ARG A 502 -1.60 0.84 14.46
N PHE A 503 -2.08 1.89 13.82
CA PHE A 503 -2.13 2.05 12.36
C PHE A 503 -0.94 2.83 11.82
#